data_AF-D2XNK2-F1
#
_entry.id   AF-D2XNK2-F1
#
_cell.length_a   1.000
_cell.length_b   1.000
_cell.length_c   1.000
_cell.angle_alpha   90.00
_cell.angle_beta   90.00
_cell.angle_gamma   90.00
#
_symmetry.space_group_name_H-M   'P 1'
#
loop_
_entity.id
_entity.type
_entity.pdbx_description
1 polymer ?
#
loop_
_entity_poly.entity_id
_entity_poly.type
_entity_poly.pdbx_seq_one_letter_code
_entity_poly.pdbx_strand_id
1 'polypeptide(L)'
;MNTGFDIEITESEESELCDWQLPLAFMKKRHTEEIVGSRTVSQTWRLKERMKTVSVALVLCLNVGVDPPDIVKTTPCARLECWIDPLALSPQKALEAIGGNLQKQYERWQPRARYKQSLDPTVEEVKKLCTSLRRNAKEERVLFHYNGHGVPKPTSNGEIWVFNKSYTQYIPLSIYDLQTWMGSPSIFVYDCSHAGIILESFKQFCIQREQEYEAQINRNHSGIHNNMPMPPPLKNCIQLAACSSTQLLPMNPELPADLFTSCLSTPIKIALKWFCNQKSSKLVPGVTLELIDKIPGRLNDRRTPLGELNWIFTAITDTIAWNVLPRELFQKLFRQDLLVASLFRNFLLAERIMRSYNCTPVSSPRLPPMYHHPMWQAWDLAVDHCLSQLSTTSTQADYKHSPFFAEQLTAFQVWLTLGDEKRNPPEQLPIVLQVLLSQVHRLRALDLLGRFLDLGPWAVSLALSVGIFPYVLKLLQSSARELRPLLVFIWAKILAVDSSCQSDLVRDNGHKYFLSVLADPYMPAEHRTMAAFVLAMIVHNYNNGQEACLQGNLIAICLDQLSDQHHLLRQWLALCLARIWTNFDAARWCGVRDSAHEKLYSLLNDPLPEVR
;
A
#
# COMPACT_ATOMS: atom_id res chain seq x y z
N MET A 1 51.49 -20.94 -3.05
CA MET A 1 52.42 -19.79 -3.16
C MET A 1 51.84 -18.69 -2.31
N ASN A 2 52.52 -18.37 -1.21
CA ASN A 2 52.18 -17.29 -0.29
C ASN A 2 52.08 -15.96 -1.05
N THR A 3 50.97 -15.26 -0.89
CA THR A 3 50.86 -13.82 -1.18
C THR A 3 50.22 -13.09 0.00
N GLY A 4 50.58 -13.51 1.21
CA GLY A 4 50.67 -12.56 2.32
C GLY A 4 51.97 -11.78 2.11
N PHE A 5 51.87 -10.47 1.91
CA PHE A 5 53.01 -9.59 2.13
C PHE A 5 53.30 -9.57 3.64
N ASP A 6 53.88 -10.65 4.15
CA ASP A 6 54.75 -10.58 5.31
C ASP A 6 56.06 -10.03 4.77
N ILE A 7 56.16 -8.70 4.73
CA ILE A 7 57.47 -8.07 4.63
C ILE A 7 58.10 -8.35 5.99
N GLU A 8 58.95 -9.36 6.08
CA GLU A 8 59.95 -9.45 7.15
C GLU A 8 60.88 -8.25 6.96
N ILE A 9 60.48 -7.11 7.53
CA ILE A 9 61.31 -5.91 7.55
C ILE A 9 62.47 -6.24 8.47
N THR A 10 63.67 -6.33 7.91
CA THR A 10 64.90 -6.44 8.70
C THR A 10 65.12 -5.12 9.48
N GLU A 11 65.74 -5.13 10.66
CA GLU A 11 66.02 -3.90 11.44
C GLU A 11 66.74 -2.80 10.61
N SER A 12 67.43 -3.17 9.53
CA SER A 12 68.02 -2.24 8.56
C SER A 12 67.01 -1.53 7.64
N GLU A 13 65.89 -2.16 7.30
CA GLU A 13 64.86 -1.64 6.39
C GLU A 13 63.81 -0.79 7.14
N GLU A 14 63.67 -0.94 8.46
CA GLU A 14 62.80 -0.09 9.30
C GLU A 14 63.23 1.39 9.28
N SER A 15 64.53 1.66 9.09
CA SER A 15 65.06 3.03 9.04
C SER A 15 64.72 3.78 7.73
N GLU A 16 64.28 3.07 6.69
CA GLU A 16 63.92 3.63 5.37
C GLU A 16 62.41 3.66 5.11
N LEU A 17 61.60 2.96 5.91
CA LEU A 17 60.14 2.92 5.78
C LEU A 17 59.49 4.10 6.49
N CYS A 18 58.55 4.76 5.82
CA CYS A 18 57.78 5.84 6.42
C CYS A 18 56.72 5.28 7.38
N ASP A 19 56.45 5.96 8.51
CA ASP A 19 55.51 5.53 9.56
C ASP A 19 54.14 5.01 9.05
N TRP A 20 53.62 5.58 7.96
CA TRP A 20 52.32 5.17 7.38
C TRP A 20 52.34 3.79 6.69
N GLN A 21 53.51 3.18 6.51
CA GLN A 21 53.69 1.86 5.91
C GLN A 21 53.74 0.73 6.95
N LEU A 22 53.86 1.07 8.23
CA LEU A 22 53.94 0.09 9.32
C LEU A 22 52.56 -0.54 9.57
N PRO A 23 52.43 -1.88 9.54
CA PRO A 23 51.15 -2.56 9.78
C PRO A 23 50.71 -2.44 11.24
N LEU A 24 49.48 -2.01 11.46
CA LEU A 24 48.94 -1.85 12.81
C LEU A 24 48.43 -3.18 13.38
N ALA A 25 49.12 -3.71 14.39
CA ALA A 25 48.72 -4.90 15.13
C ALA A 25 47.51 -4.63 16.05
N PHE A 26 46.64 -5.63 16.23
CA PHE A 26 45.48 -5.59 17.14
C PHE A 26 44.46 -4.44 16.93
N MET A 27 44.44 -3.83 15.74
CA MET A 27 43.52 -2.72 15.42
C MET A 27 42.29 -3.12 14.57
N LYS A 28 42.06 -4.42 14.35
CA LYS A 28 40.83 -4.91 13.68
C LYS A 28 39.60 -4.84 14.60
N LYS A 29 38.40 -4.80 14.01
CA LYS A 29 37.10 -4.73 14.71
C LYS A 29 36.95 -5.72 15.86
N ARG A 30 37.38 -6.97 15.68
CA ARG A 30 37.36 -8.01 16.73
C ARG A 30 38.13 -7.67 18.01
N HIS A 31 39.04 -6.70 17.97
CA HIS A 31 39.82 -6.25 19.13
C HIS A 31 39.32 -4.90 19.66
N THR A 32 38.85 -4.03 18.77
CA THR A 32 38.43 -2.65 19.10
C THR A 32 36.97 -2.55 19.51
N GLU A 33 36.13 -3.48 19.06
CA GLU A 33 34.70 -3.55 19.35
C GLU A 33 34.41 -4.78 20.24
N GLU A 34 33.38 -4.68 21.08
CA GLU A 34 32.92 -5.82 21.88
C GLU A 34 32.24 -6.87 20.99
N ILE A 35 32.58 -8.16 21.17
CA ILE A 35 32.01 -9.27 20.37
C ILE A 35 30.62 -9.63 20.92
N VAL A 36 29.63 -8.82 20.58
CA VAL A 36 28.23 -8.99 20.98
C VAL A 36 27.30 -8.78 19.79
N GLY A 37 26.19 -9.51 19.78
CA GLY A 37 25.11 -9.27 18.81
C GLY A 37 24.43 -7.94 19.05
N SER A 38 24.09 -7.21 17.98
CA SER A 38 23.27 -6.01 18.10
C SER A 38 21.91 -6.34 18.72
N ARG A 39 21.37 -5.42 19.55
CA ARG A 39 20.03 -5.57 20.11
C ARG A 39 18.99 -5.58 18.99
N THR A 40 18.17 -6.61 18.94
CA THR A 40 17.04 -6.68 18.00
C THR A 40 15.98 -5.66 18.41
N VAL A 41 15.74 -4.67 17.56
CA VAL A 41 14.66 -3.71 17.77
C VAL A 41 13.34 -4.36 17.35
N SER A 42 12.32 -4.24 18.20
CA SER A 42 10.97 -4.73 17.89
C SER A 42 10.44 -4.07 16.62
N GLN A 43 10.07 -4.89 15.64
CA GLN A 43 9.60 -4.43 14.34
C GLN A 43 8.07 -4.33 14.32
N THR A 44 7.54 -3.14 14.03
CA THR A 44 6.10 -2.85 14.03
C THR A 44 5.50 -2.63 12.63
N TRP A 45 6.27 -2.93 11.57
CA TRP A 45 5.83 -2.72 10.19
C TRP A 45 4.82 -3.78 9.72
N ARG A 46 4.77 -4.95 10.35
CA ARG A 46 3.81 -6.01 9.99
C ARG A 46 2.40 -5.59 10.41
N LEU A 47 1.47 -5.61 9.45
CA LEU A 47 0.05 -5.44 9.71
C LEU A 47 -0.43 -6.56 10.62
N LYS A 48 -0.95 -6.22 11.81
CA LYS A 48 -1.46 -7.20 12.79
C LYS A 48 -2.62 -8.03 12.23
N GLU A 49 -3.51 -7.39 11.49
CA GLU A 49 -4.68 -8.04 10.88
C GLU A 49 -4.93 -7.48 9.48
N ARG A 50 -4.92 -8.37 8.48
CA ARG A 50 -5.35 -8.04 7.12
C ARG A 50 -6.88 -8.06 7.09
N MET A 51 -7.49 -6.93 6.78
CA MET A 51 -8.94 -6.81 6.67
C MET A 51 -9.39 -6.88 5.22
N LYS A 52 -10.60 -7.35 4.98
CA LYS A 52 -11.19 -7.33 3.65
C LYS A 52 -12.61 -6.79 3.67
N THR A 53 -12.92 -5.90 2.73
CA THR A 53 -14.30 -5.56 2.44
C THR A 53 -14.92 -6.63 1.56
N VAL A 54 -15.85 -7.41 2.11
CA VAL A 54 -16.46 -8.58 1.45
C VAL A 54 -17.87 -8.30 0.91
N SER A 55 -18.52 -7.24 1.39
CA SER A 55 -19.89 -6.89 1.06
C SER A 55 -20.04 -5.39 0.85
N VAL A 56 -20.87 -5.01 -0.12
CA VAL A 56 -21.14 -3.61 -0.48
C VAL A 56 -22.65 -3.39 -0.63
N ALA A 57 -23.20 -2.47 0.15
CA ALA A 57 -24.55 -1.94 0.00
C ALA A 57 -24.50 -0.63 -0.79
N LEU A 58 -25.26 -0.56 -1.88
CA LEU A 58 -25.44 0.65 -2.68
C LEU A 58 -26.89 1.12 -2.50
N VAL A 59 -27.08 2.13 -1.65
CA VAL A 59 -28.37 2.75 -1.35
C VAL A 59 -28.47 4.05 -2.13
N LEU A 60 -29.34 4.08 -3.14
CA LEU A 60 -29.55 5.24 -4.00
C LEU A 60 -30.95 5.80 -3.75
N CYS A 61 -31.03 7.04 -3.28
CA CYS A 61 -32.27 7.77 -3.07
C CYS A 61 -32.31 8.97 -4.03
N LEU A 62 -32.78 8.75 -5.25
CA LEU A 62 -32.69 9.70 -6.36
C LEU A 62 -34.04 10.25 -6.84
N ASN A 63 -35.13 9.48 -6.71
CA ASN A 63 -36.47 9.85 -7.19
C ASN A 63 -36.46 10.61 -8.53
N VAL A 64 -35.93 9.95 -9.56
CA VAL A 64 -35.55 10.60 -10.82
C VAL A 64 -36.70 11.42 -11.41
N GLY A 65 -36.44 12.72 -11.60
CA GLY A 65 -37.39 13.68 -12.16
C GLY A 65 -38.19 14.48 -11.14
N VAL A 66 -38.04 14.21 -9.84
CA VAL A 66 -38.68 14.96 -8.75
C VAL A 66 -37.61 15.51 -7.81
N ASP A 67 -37.49 16.83 -7.76
CA ASP A 67 -36.52 17.50 -6.89
C ASP A 67 -37.01 17.57 -5.44
N PRO A 68 -36.13 17.40 -4.45
CA PRO A 68 -36.50 17.56 -3.04
C PRO A 68 -36.80 19.03 -2.70
N PRO A 69 -37.68 19.29 -1.72
CA PRO A 69 -38.23 20.63 -1.45
C PRO A 69 -37.22 21.64 -0.91
N ASP A 70 -36.07 21.18 -0.40
CA ASP A 70 -35.07 21.99 0.31
C ASP A 70 -33.83 22.32 -0.53
N ILE A 71 -33.82 21.90 -1.80
CA ILE A 71 -32.75 22.17 -2.77
C ILE A 71 -33.34 22.87 -3.99
N VAL A 72 -33.03 24.16 -4.14
CA VAL A 72 -33.39 24.92 -5.35
C VAL A 72 -32.31 24.70 -6.41
N LYS A 73 -32.63 23.96 -7.48
CA LYS A 73 -31.70 23.74 -8.60
C LYS A 73 -31.64 24.95 -9.53
N THR A 74 -30.43 25.28 -9.99
CA THR A 74 -30.22 26.29 -11.04
C THR A 74 -30.61 25.74 -12.42
N THR A 75 -30.88 26.62 -13.37
CA THR A 75 -31.06 26.24 -14.78
C THR A 75 -30.00 26.98 -15.62
N PRO A 76 -29.01 26.28 -16.20
CA PRO A 76 -28.72 24.83 -16.12
C PRO A 76 -28.11 24.39 -14.77
N CYS A 77 -28.20 23.09 -14.46
CA CYS A 77 -27.58 22.46 -13.28
C CYS A 77 -26.80 21.18 -13.61
N ALA A 78 -25.92 20.78 -12.68
CA ALA A 78 -25.30 19.46 -12.65
C ALA A 78 -26.36 18.36 -12.58
N ARG A 79 -26.32 17.41 -13.51
CA ARG A 79 -27.36 16.35 -13.63
C ARG A 79 -26.83 14.95 -13.81
N LEU A 80 -25.58 14.78 -14.26
CA LEU A 80 -25.06 13.45 -14.52
C LEU A 80 -24.90 12.69 -13.22
N GLU A 81 -25.43 11.48 -13.17
CA GLU A 81 -25.33 10.54 -12.05
C GLU A 81 -24.68 9.26 -12.56
N CYS A 82 -23.55 8.86 -11.99
CA CYS A 82 -22.76 7.71 -12.42
C CYS A 82 -22.46 7.72 -13.94
N TRP A 83 -22.24 8.92 -14.47
CA TRP A 83 -22.00 9.21 -15.89
C TRP A 83 -23.19 8.94 -16.83
N ILE A 84 -24.41 8.93 -16.31
CA ILE A 84 -25.66 8.81 -17.08
C ILE A 84 -26.45 10.11 -16.89
N ASP A 85 -27.07 10.61 -17.97
CA ASP A 85 -28.10 11.65 -17.85
C ASP A 85 -29.41 10.99 -17.41
N PRO A 86 -29.90 11.21 -16.18
CA PRO A 86 -31.09 10.56 -15.67
C PRO A 86 -32.37 10.97 -16.43
N LEU A 87 -32.36 12.14 -17.09
CA LEU A 87 -33.51 12.63 -17.86
C LEU A 87 -33.54 12.12 -19.31
N ALA A 88 -32.46 11.50 -19.78
CA ALA A 88 -32.40 10.92 -21.12
C ALA A 88 -33.11 9.55 -21.23
N LEU A 89 -33.45 8.94 -20.09
CA LEU A 89 -34.13 7.64 -19.98
C LEU A 89 -35.42 7.80 -19.18
N SER A 90 -36.30 6.81 -19.22
CA SER A 90 -37.44 6.79 -18.29
C SER A 90 -36.95 6.64 -16.84
N PRO A 91 -37.60 7.27 -15.84
CA PRO A 91 -37.09 7.32 -14.46
C PRO A 91 -36.64 5.97 -13.88
N GLN A 92 -37.44 4.92 -14.06
CA GLN A 92 -37.11 3.58 -13.59
C GLN A 92 -35.89 2.99 -14.29
N LYS A 93 -35.79 3.13 -15.62
CA LYS A 93 -34.62 2.64 -16.39
C LYS A 93 -33.36 3.43 -16.07
N ALA A 94 -33.49 4.74 -15.84
CA ALA A 94 -32.41 5.59 -15.40
C ALA A 94 -31.84 5.10 -14.07
N LEU A 95 -32.72 4.88 -13.08
CA LEU A 95 -32.34 4.42 -11.74
C LEU A 95 -31.64 3.04 -11.77
N GLU A 96 -32.16 2.08 -12.53
CA GLU A 96 -31.53 0.76 -12.73
C GLU A 96 -30.16 0.88 -13.43
N ALA A 97 -30.05 1.74 -14.45
CA ALA A 97 -28.80 1.96 -15.16
C ALA A 97 -27.74 2.65 -14.29
N ILE A 98 -28.13 3.64 -13.48
CA ILE A 98 -27.27 4.30 -12.50
C ILE A 98 -26.77 3.28 -11.46
N GLY A 99 -27.68 2.49 -10.87
CA GLY A 99 -27.32 1.44 -9.92
C GLY A 99 -26.35 0.40 -10.51
N GLY A 100 -26.64 -0.08 -11.72
CA GLY A 100 -25.76 -1.01 -12.45
C GLY A 100 -24.39 -0.41 -12.77
N ASN A 101 -24.32 0.86 -13.14
CA ASN A 101 -23.06 1.54 -13.40
C ASN A 101 -22.26 1.78 -12.12
N LEU A 102 -22.88 2.22 -11.03
CA LEU A 102 -22.22 2.41 -9.74
C LEU A 102 -21.61 1.10 -9.23
N GLN A 103 -22.34 0.00 -9.35
CA GLN A 103 -21.82 -1.33 -9.02
C GLN A 103 -20.57 -1.65 -9.86
N LYS A 104 -20.63 -1.49 -11.18
CA LYS A 104 -19.48 -1.71 -12.07
C LYS A 104 -18.29 -0.82 -11.73
N GLN A 105 -18.51 0.41 -11.27
CA GLN A 105 -17.45 1.31 -10.85
C GLN A 105 -16.74 0.79 -9.59
N TYR A 106 -17.49 0.34 -8.58
CA TYR A 106 -16.90 -0.26 -7.38
C TYR A 106 -16.26 -1.65 -7.63
N GLU A 107 -16.84 -2.47 -8.51
CA GLU A 107 -16.31 -3.79 -8.88
C GLU A 107 -14.89 -3.70 -9.46
N ARG A 108 -14.53 -2.58 -10.09
CA ARG A 108 -13.15 -2.34 -10.56
C ARG A 108 -12.14 -2.31 -9.40
N TRP A 109 -12.55 -1.81 -8.24
CA TRP A 109 -11.70 -1.72 -7.04
C TRP A 109 -11.74 -2.98 -6.18
N GLN A 110 -12.90 -3.65 -6.10
CA GLN A 110 -13.08 -4.89 -5.34
C GLN A 110 -13.96 -5.91 -6.08
N PRO A 111 -13.43 -6.62 -7.09
CA PRO A 111 -14.23 -7.49 -7.95
C PRO A 111 -14.79 -8.74 -7.24
N ARG A 112 -14.25 -9.09 -6.07
CA ARG A 112 -14.62 -10.32 -5.33
C ARG A 112 -15.60 -10.06 -4.17
N ALA A 113 -16.08 -8.82 -4.01
CA ALA A 113 -17.11 -8.51 -3.01
C ALA A 113 -18.52 -8.85 -3.51
N ARG A 114 -19.44 -9.02 -2.57
CA ARG A 114 -20.88 -9.19 -2.86
C ARG A 114 -21.54 -7.82 -2.88
N TYR A 115 -22.06 -7.45 -4.05
CA TYR A 115 -22.78 -6.19 -4.25
C TYR A 115 -24.28 -6.39 -4.09
N LYS A 116 -24.94 -5.48 -3.38
CA LYS A 116 -26.40 -5.40 -3.28
C LYS A 116 -26.85 -3.96 -3.48
N GLN A 117 -27.73 -3.76 -4.45
CA GLN A 117 -28.33 -2.46 -4.76
C GLN A 117 -29.68 -2.32 -4.06
N SER A 118 -29.98 -1.11 -3.60
CA SER A 118 -31.26 -0.70 -3.03
C SER A 118 -31.62 0.62 -3.68
N LEU A 119 -32.56 0.59 -4.61
CA LEU A 119 -32.94 1.71 -5.47
C LEU A 119 -34.24 2.31 -4.93
N ASP A 120 -34.19 3.59 -4.54
CA ASP A 120 -35.25 4.33 -3.83
C ASP A 120 -35.90 3.52 -2.69
N PRO A 121 -35.13 3.03 -1.70
CA PRO A 121 -35.67 2.04 -0.77
C PRO A 121 -36.54 2.63 0.33
N THR A 122 -37.24 1.72 1.01
CA THR A 122 -37.91 1.95 2.29
C THR A 122 -36.99 1.66 3.48
N VAL A 123 -37.37 2.14 4.68
CA VAL A 123 -36.65 1.87 5.93
C VAL A 123 -36.49 0.36 6.18
N GLU A 124 -37.54 -0.43 5.97
CA GLU A 124 -37.51 -1.88 6.15
C GLU A 124 -36.57 -2.58 5.18
N GLU A 125 -36.45 -2.10 3.94
CA GLU A 125 -35.53 -2.63 2.95
C GLU A 125 -34.08 -2.33 3.32
N VAL A 126 -33.78 -1.11 3.75
CA VAL A 126 -32.44 -0.74 4.25
C VAL A 126 -32.08 -1.58 5.48
N LYS A 127 -33.02 -1.79 6.41
CA LYS A 127 -32.83 -2.65 7.59
C LYS A 127 -32.50 -4.09 7.19
N LYS A 128 -33.30 -4.69 6.31
CA LYS A 128 -33.07 -6.07 5.81
C LYS A 128 -31.75 -6.18 5.06
N LEU A 129 -31.39 -5.18 4.27
CA LEU A 129 -30.13 -5.13 3.53
C LEU A 129 -28.93 -5.12 4.49
N CYS A 130 -28.88 -4.17 5.41
CA CYS A 130 -27.76 -3.99 6.34
C CYS A 130 -27.57 -5.22 7.23
N THR A 131 -28.65 -5.69 7.86
CA THR A 131 -28.61 -6.88 8.74
C THR A 131 -28.22 -8.16 7.97
N SER A 132 -28.70 -8.33 6.73
CA SER A 132 -28.30 -9.45 5.87
C SER A 132 -26.81 -9.42 5.53
N LEU A 133 -26.26 -8.25 5.17
CA LEU A 133 -24.85 -8.11 4.82
C LEU A 133 -23.93 -8.30 6.01
N ARG A 134 -24.25 -7.72 7.18
CA ARG A 134 -23.49 -7.94 8.42
C ARG A 134 -23.47 -9.41 8.81
N ARG A 135 -24.63 -10.09 8.81
CA ARG A 135 -24.71 -11.53 9.13
C ARG A 135 -23.81 -12.38 8.22
N ASN A 136 -23.71 -12.03 6.94
CA ASN A 136 -22.87 -12.75 5.99
C ASN A 136 -21.38 -12.41 6.12
N ALA A 137 -21.05 -11.17 6.45
CA ALA A 137 -19.66 -10.70 6.57
C ALA A 137 -18.98 -11.12 7.88
N LYS A 138 -19.76 -11.39 8.95
CA LYS A 138 -19.22 -11.69 10.29
C LYS A 138 -18.28 -10.56 10.74
N GLU A 139 -16.99 -10.86 10.92
CA GLU A 139 -15.91 -9.94 11.32
C GLU A 139 -15.28 -9.17 10.15
N GLU A 140 -15.67 -9.45 8.91
CA GLU A 140 -15.15 -8.74 7.74
C GLU A 140 -15.86 -7.39 7.52
N ARG A 141 -15.24 -6.52 6.73
CA ARG A 141 -15.75 -5.17 6.50
C ARG A 141 -16.93 -5.15 5.54
N VAL A 142 -17.93 -4.33 5.85
CA VAL A 142 -19.07 -4.03 4.97
C VAL A 142 -19.03 -2.55 4.57
N LEU A 143 -19.15 -2.26 3.28
CA LEU A 143 -19.31 -0.89 2.76
C LEU A 143 -20.79 -0.53 2.66
N PHE A 144 -21.15 0.66 3.12
CA PHE A 144 -22.46 1.27 2.91
C PHE A 144 -22.28 2.58 2.14
N HIS A 145 -22.75 2.61 0.90
CA HIS A 145 -22.78 3.80 0.07
C HIS A 145 -24.21 4.36 0.08
N TYR A 146 -24.36 5.62 0.44
CA TYR A 146 -25.62 6.35 0.44
C TYR A 146 -25.51 7.57 -0.46
N ASN A 147 -26.33 7.61 -1.51
CA ASN A 147 -26.54 8.78 -2.35
C ASN A 147 -27.94 9.34 -2.04
N GLY A 148 -27.99 10.58 -1.56
CA GLY A 148 -29.20 11.23 -1.08
C GLY A 148 -29.63 12.43 -1.92
N HIS A 149 -29.41 12.43 -3.24
CA HIS A 149 -29.69 13.60 -4.08
C HIS A 149 -31.16 13.87 -4.40
N GLY A 150 -32.02 12.85 -4.30
CA GLY A 150 -33.47 12.94 -4.55
C GLY A 150 -34.31 13.15 -3.29
N VAL A 151 -33.67 13.34 -2.14
CA VAL A 151 -34.32 13.46 -0.83
C VAL A 151 -33.81 14.71 -0.09
N PRO A 152 -34.51 15.16 0.96
CA PRO A 152 -34.04 16.29 1.74
C PRO A 152 -32.68 16.07 2.39
N LYS A 153 -32.05 17.18 2.78
CA LYS A 153 -30.77 17.19 3.51
C LYS A 153 -30.90 16.46 4.86
N PRO A 154 -29.81 15.82 5.34
CA PRO A 154 -29.77 15.23 6.67
C PRO A 154 -30.15 16.24 7.76
N THR A 155 -30.84 15.77 8.80
CA THR A 155 -31.31 16.62 9.90
C THR A 155 -30.26 16.73 11.01
N SER A 156 -30.31 17.81 11.79
CA SER A 156 -29.47 17.98 12.99
C SER A 156 -29.74 16.93 14.07
N ASN A 157 -30.87 16.22 14.00
CA ASN A 157 -31.20 15.10 14.88
C ASN A 157 -30.48 13.80 14.49
N GLY A 158 -29.68 13.81 13.41
CA GLY A 158 -28.94 12.65 12.96
C GLY A 158 -29.79 11.67 12.18
N GLU A 159 -30.62 12.18 11.27
CA GLU A 159 -31.47 11.38 10.38
C GLU A 159 -31.07 11.60 8.92
N ILE A 160 -31.09 10.53 8.14
CA ILE A 160 -31.03 10.55 6.67
C ILE A 160 -32.40 10.18 6.11
N TRP A 161 -32.66 10.53 4.86
CA TRP A 161 -33.99 10.36 4.28
C TRP A 161 -34.05 9.20 3.28
N VAL A 162 -35.16 8.46 3.33
CA VAL A 162 -35.53 7.40 2.39
C VAL A 162 -37.00 7.56 2.00
N PHE A 163 -37.58 6.62 1.26
CA PHE A 163 -38.95 6.73 0.77
C PHE A 163 -39.94 5.84 1.54
N ASN A 164 -41.23 6.16 1.42
CA ASN A 164 -42.28 5.18 1.68
C ASN A 164 -42.57 4.34 0.43
N LYS A 165 -43.34 3.25 0.56
CA LYS A 165 -43.66 2.33 -0.56
C LYS A 165 -44.34 2.98 -1.75
N SER A 166 -45.04 4.10 -1.54
CA SER A 166 -45.77 4.82 -2.57
C SER A 166 -45.01 6.02 -3.16
N TYR A 167 -43.77 6.28 -2.71
CA TYR A 167 -42.96 7.44 -3.11
C TYR A 167 -43.66 8.79 -2.93
N THR A 168 -44.55 8.89 -1.94
CA THR A 168 -45.33 10.11 -1.64
C THR A 168 -44.74 10.92 -0.49
N GLN A 169 -43.95 10.29 0.37
CA GLN A 169 -43.35 10.91 1.55
C GLN A 169 -41.90 10.49 1.72
N TYR A 170 -41.09 11.44 2.17
CA TYR A 170 -39.76 11.19 2.69
C TYR A 170 -39.86 10.70 4.14
N ILE A 171 -39.24 9.57 4.43
CA ILE A 171 -39.25 8.93 5.74
C ILE A 171 -37.87 9.10 6.38
N PRO A 172 -37.78 9.63 7.61
CA PRO A 172 -36.50 9.77 8.30
C PRO A 172 -36.01 8.39 8.77
N LEU A 173 -34.72 8.15 8.57
CA LEU A 173 -33.98 6.98 9.02
C LEU A 173 -32.88 7.44 9.97
N SER A 174 -32.96 7.02 11.23
CA SER A 174 -31.98 7.38 12.26
C SER A 174 -30.61 6.75 11.99
N ILE A 175 -29.55 7.56 12.10
CA ILE A 175 -28.17 7.06 12.04
C ILE A 175 -27.87 6.10 13.20
N TYR A 176 -28.55 6.26 14.34
CA TYR A 176 -28.46 5.35 15.49
C TYR A 176 -28.90 3.91 15.14
N ASP A 177 -29.95 3.78 14.34
CA ASP A 177 -30.41 2.47 13.88
C ASP A 177 -29.48 1.90 12.81
N LEU A 178 -29.02 2.75 11.89
CA LEU A 178 -28.10 2.35 10.82
C LEU A 178 -26.78 1.78 11.38
N GLN A 179 -26.16 2.44 12.36
CA GLN A 179 -24.95 1.92 13.03
C GLN A 179 -25.20 0.54 13.67
N THR A 180 -26.41 0.31 14.17
CA THR A 180 -26.80 -0.94 14.84
C THR A 180 -26.95 -2.07 13.82
N TRP A 181 -27.58 -1.81 12.68
CA TRP A 181 -27.77 -2.81 11.64
C TRP A 181 -26.48 -3.15 10.90
N MET A 182 -25.62 -2.15 10.68
CA MET A 182 -24.36 -2.31 9.95
C MET A 182 -23.25 -2.92 10.79
N GLY A 183 -23.23 -2.70 12.11
CA GLY A 183 -22.19 -3.22 13.01
C GLY A 183 -20.76 -2.79 12.66
N SER A 184 -19.79 -3.41 13.33
CA SER A 184 -18.35 -3.21 13.12
C SER A 184 -17.72 -4.52 12.62
N PRO A 185 -16.71 -4.49 11.74
CA PRO A 185 -16.13 -3.30 11.09
C PRO A 185 -16.91 -2.86 9.84
N SER A 186 -17.06 -1.55 9.62
CA SER A 186 -17.81 -0.99 8.48
C SER A 186 -17.13 0.26 7.90
N ILE A 187 -17.48 0.59 6.65
CA ILE A 187 -17.11 1.84 5.98
C ILE A 187 -18.34 2.48 5.36
N PHE A 188 -18.49 3.79 5.52
CA PHE A 188 -19.63 4.55 5.02
C PHE A 188 -19.16 5.61 4.01
N VAL A 189 -19.93 5.77 2.94
CA VAL A 189 -19.74 6.83 1.93
C VAL A 189 -21.07 7.57 1.80
N TYR A 190 -21.07 8.87 2.08
CA TYR A 190 -22.26 9.73 2.03
C TYR A 190 -22.08 10.78 0.94
N ASP A 191 -22.82 10.61 -0.15
CA ASP A 191 -22.93 11.60 -1.24
C ASP A 191 -24.27 12.32 -1.12
N CYS A 192 -24.26 13.41 -0.37
CA CYS A 192 -25.39 14.31 -0.20
C CYS A 192 -24.92 15.69 0.28
N SER A 193 -25.81 16.68 0.18
CA SER A 193 -25.59 17.99 0.79
C SER A 193 -25.69 17.90 2.32
N HIS A 194 -24.91 18.70 3.05
CA HIS A 194 -24.79 18.69 4.52
C HIS A 194 -24.34 17.33 5.11
N ALA A 195 -23.61 16.52 4.34
CA ALA A 195 -23.14 15.19 4.75
C ALA A 195 -22.28 15.20 6.04
N GLY A 196 -21.64 16.32 6.38
CA GLY A 196 -20.88 16.46 7.63
C GLY A 196 -21.72 16.28 8.90
N ILE A 197 -23.02 16.62 8.85
CA ILE A 197 -23.95 16.40 9.98
C ILE A 197 -24.01 14.90 10.31
N ILE A 198 -24.01 14.04 9.29
CA ILE A 198 -24.09 12.59 9.48
C ILE A 198 -22.89 12.09 10.31
N LEU A 199 -21.67 12.58 10.03
CA LEU A 199 -20.46 12.17 10.76
C LEU A 199 -20.48 12.67 12.21
N GLU A 200 -20.94 13.90 12.43
CA GLU A 200 -21.08 14.49 13.76
C GLU A 200 -22.08 13.69 14.60
N SER A 201 -23.28 13.43 14.06
CA SER A 201 -24.30 12.61 14.72
C SER A 201 -23.85 11.17 14.93
N PHE A 202 -23.16 10.55 13.95
CA PHE A 202 -22.62 9.20 14.09
C PHE A 202 -21.66 9.11 15.29
N LYS A 203 -20.75 10.09 15.42
CA LYS A 203 -19.82 10.15 16.54
C LYS A 203 -20.54 10.31 17.88
N GLN A 204 -21.54 11.19 17.94
CA GLN A 204 -22.35 11.39 19.16
C GLN A 204 -23.08 10.12 19.57
N PHE A 205 -23.72 9.44 18.62
CA PHE A 205 -24.43 8.18 18.88
C PHE A 205 -23.51 7.02 19.26
N CYS A 206 -22.26 7.01 18.78
CA CYS A 206 -21.25 6.06 19.26
C CYS A 206 -20.93 6.27 20.74
N ILE A 207 -20.67 7.52 21.15
CA ILE A 207 -20.35 7.87 22.54
C ILE A 207 -21.53 7.55 23.45
N GLN A 208 -22.75 7.93 23.04
CA GLN A 208 -23.96 7.64 23.80
C GLN A 208 -24.12 6.13 24.03
N ARG A 209 -23.90 5.31 22.99
CA ARG A 209 -24.03 3.84 23.08
C ARG A 209 -22.96 3.21 23.99
N GLU A 210 -21.73 3.73 23.98
CA GLU A 210 -20.68 3.30 24.91
C GLU A 210 -21.08 3.62 26.37
N GLN A 211 -21.60 4.83 26.63
CA GLN A 211 -22.07 5.25 27.96
C GLN A 211 -23.27 4.44 28.46
N GLU A 212 -24.26 4.19 27.60
CA GLU A 212 -25.44 3.37 27.94
C GLU A 212 -25.03 1.94 28.32
N TYR A 213 -24.03 1.38 27.63
CA TYR A 213 -23.50 0.06 27.93
C TYR A 213 -22.71 0.02 29.24
N GLU A 214 -21.84 1.00 29.49
CA GLU A 214 -21.12 1.15 30.76
C GLU A 214 -22.09 1.29 31.95
N ALA A 215 -23.16 2.06 31.79
CA ALA A 215 -24.20 2.21 32.80
C ALA A 215 -24.96 0.90 33.05
N GLN A 216 -25.21 0.08 32.01
CA GLN A 216 -25.82 -1.24 32.17
C GLN A 216 -24.91 -2.23 32.92
N ILE A 217 -23.59 -2.20 32.66
CA ILE A 217 -22.61 -2.99 33.42
C ILE A 217 -22.62 -2.56 34.89
N ASN A 218 -22.57 -1.26 35.17
CA ASN A 218 -22.49 -0.75 36.53
C ASN A 218 -23.78 -1.00 37.34
N ARG A 219 -24.96 -1.07 36.69
CA ARG A 219 -26.24 -1.41 37.36
C ARG A 219 -26.38 -2.89 37.70
N ASN A 220 -25.67 -3.79 37.00
CA ASN A 220 -25.77 -5.24 37.19
C ASN A 220 -24.70 -5.83 38.13
N HIS A 221 -24.16 -5.04 39.06
CA HIS A 221 -23.12 -5.43 40.02
C HIS A 221 -23.54 -6.45 41.12
N SER A 222 -24.62 -7.20 40.92
CA SER A 222 -25.05 -8.29 41.80
C SER A 222 -25.14 -9.61 41.04
N GLY A 223 -24.01 -10.33 40.97
CA GLY A 223 -23.97 -11.78 40.74
C GLY A 223 -23.73 -12.24 39.30
N ILE A 224 -22.55 -12.83 39.10
CA ILE A 224 -22.23 -13.92 38.15
C ILE A 224 -22.68 -13.71 36.69
N HIS A 225 -21.78 -13.22 35.82
CA HIS A 225 -21.58 -13.79 34.47
C HIS A 225 -20.35 -13.18 33.75
N ASN A 226 -19.33 -14.02 33.58
CA ASN A 226 -18.08 -13.72 32.88
C ASN A 226 -18.17 -13.85 31.34
N ASN A 227 -19.34 -13.63 30.73
CA ASN A 227 -19.58 -14.01 29.32
C ASN A 227 -20.49 -13.08 28.49
N MET A 228 -20.68 -11.82 28.88
CA MET A 228 -21.31 -10.84 27.98
C MET A 228 -20.28 -10.36 26.94
N PRO A 229 -20.48 -10.59 25.63
CA PRO A 229 -19.57 -10.05 24.63
C PRO A 229 -19.59 -8.53 24.69
N MET A 230 -18.41 -7.91 24.87
CA MET A 230 -18.27 -6.45 24.77
C MET A 230 -18.86 -6.00 23.43
N PRO A 231 -19.63 -4.88 23.37
CA PRO A 231 -20.04 -4.31 22.11
C PRO A 231 -18.76 -4.00 21.33
N PRO A 232 -18.64 -4.47 20.09
CA PRO A 232 -17.41 -4.28 19.33
C PRO A 232 -17.18 -2.77 19.20
N PRO A 233 -15.99 -2.27 19.56
CA PRO A 233 -15.73 -0.84 19.53
C PRO A 233 -16.00 -0.29 18.12
N LEU A 234 -16.90 0.69 18.03
CA LEU A 234 -17.19 1.41 16.79
C LEU A 234 -16.00 2.28 16.32
N LYS A 235 -14.89 2.30 17.10
CA LYS A 235 -13.58 2.88 16.73
C LYS A 235 -13.01 2.36 15.39
N ASN A 236 -13.55 1.27 14.84
CA ASN A 236 -13.15 0.69 13.56
C ASN A 236 -14.03 1.10 12.36
N CYS A 237 -15.05 1.94 12.57
CA CYS A 237 -15.89 2.49 11.52
C CYS A 237 -15.17 3.63 10.79
N ILE A 238 -15.10 3.51 9.47
CA ILE A 238 -14.53 4.52 8.58
C ILE A 238 -15.69 5.26 7.91
N GLN A 239 -15.59 6.57 7.75
CA GLN A 239 -16.63 7.37 7.10
C GLN A 239 -16.01 8.37 6.14
N LEU A 240 -16.66 8.57 4.99
CA LEU A 240 -16.33 9.54 3.96
C LEU A 240 -17.60 10.31 3.62
N ALA A 241 -17.60 11.63 3.76
CA ALA A 241 -18.72 12.49 3.43
C ALA A 241 -18.32 13.56 2.43
N ALA A 242 -19.23 13.85 1.51
CA ALA A 242 -19.00 14.73 0.37
C ALA A 242 -18.71 16.20 0.77
N CYS A 243 -19.31 16.68 1.87
CA CYS A 243 -19.23 18.09 2.25
C CYS A 243 -19.30 18.29 3.77
N SER A 244 -18.96 19.50 4.23
CA SER A 244 -19.12 19.92 5.63
C SER A 244 -20.61 20.03 6.02
N SER A 245 -20.90 20.13 7.33
CA SER A 245 -22.25 20.17 7.90
C SER A 245 -23.11 21.35 7.41
N THR A 246 -22.50 22.42 6.91
CA THR A 246 -23.21 23.62 6.42
C THR A 246 -23.13 23.81 4.90
N GLN A 247 -22.47 22.90 4.18
CA GLN A 247 -22.16 23.07 2.76
C GLN A 247 -23.17 22.34 1.86
N LEU A 248 -23.39 22.89 0.68
CA LEU A 248 -24.15 22.28 -0.40
C LEU A 248 -23.21 21.68 -1.43
N LEU A 249 -23.69 20.66 -2.13
CA LEU A 249 -23.00 20.12 -3.29
C LEU A 249 -23.00 21.13 -4.45
N PRO A 250 -21.96 21.11 -5.31
CA PRO A 250 -21.88 22.03 -6.42
C PRO A 250 -22.95 21.75 -7.49
N MET A 251 -23.55 22.81 -8.02
CA MET A 251 -24.59 22.72 -9.05
C MET A 251 -24.10 23.12 -10.45
N ASN A 252 -22.78 23.28 -10.64
CA ASN A 252 -22.21 23.68 -11.93
C ASN A 252 -22.54 22.64 -13.01
N PRO A 253 -23.21 23.01 -14.13
CA PRO A 253 -23.65 22.08 -15.18
C PRO A 253 -22.52 21.31 -15.88
N GLU A 254 -21.27 21.78 -15.78
CA GLU A 254 -20.11 21.09 -16.35
C GLU A 254 -19.66 19.87 -15.52
N LEU A 255 -20.16 19.76 -14.29
CA LEU A 255 -19.85 18.69 -13.35
C LEU A 255 -20.99 17.66 -13.30
N PRO A 256 -20.69 16.42 -12.90
CA PRO A 256 -21.73 15.49 -12.48
C PRO A 256 -22.36 15.94 -11.15
N ALA A 257 -23.62 15.56 -10.94
CA ALA A 257 -24.30 15.75 -9.67
C ALA A 257 -23.64 14.88 -8.58
N ASP A 258 -23.22 13.66 -8.92
CA ASP A 258 -22.44 12.76 -8.06
C ASP A 258 -20.94 13.03 -8.08
N LEU A 259 -20.54 14.30 -7.95
CA LEU A 259 -19.13 14.69 -8.00
C LEU A 259 -18.26 13.93 -7.01
N PHE A 260 -18.74 13.75 -5.77
CA PHE A 260 -17.97 13.04 -4.75
C PHE A 260 -17.83 11.56 -5.09
N THR A 261 -18.93 10.89 -5.42
CA THR A 261 -18.91 9.49 -5.86
C THR A 261 -18.03 9.31 -7.10
N SER A 262 -18.16 10.19 -8.10
CA SER A 262 -17.35 10.19 -9.31
C SER A 262 -15.84 10.33 -9.02
N CYS A 263 -15.46 11.14 -8.03
CA CYS A 263 -14.08 11.22 -7.54
C CYS A 263 -13.62 9.91 -6.90
N LEU A 264 -14.44 9.32 -6.03
CA LEU A 264 -14.11 8.10 -5.31
C LEU A 264 -14.09 6.84 -6.19
N SER A 265 -14.95 6.76 -7.20
CA SER A 265 -15.16 5.54 -7.98
C SER A 265 -14.50 5.60 -9.37
N THR A 266 -14.35 6.80 -9.95
CA THR A 266 -13.82 7.04 -11.30
C THR A 266 -12.85 8.23 -11.36
N PRO A 267 -11.78 8.23 -10.53
CA PRO A 267 -10.91 9.38 -10.29
C PRO A 267 -10.29 9.94 -11.58
N ILE A 268 -9.78 9.07 -12.46
CA ILE A 268 -9.10 9.51 -13.69
C ILE A 268 -10.07 10.26 -14.61
N LYS A 269 -11.31 9.76 -14.75
CA LYS A 269 -12.31 10.38 -15.63
C LYS A 269 -12.67 11.78 -15.15
N ILE A 270 -12.95 11.95 -13.85
CA ILE A 270 -13.29 13.26 -13.31
C ILE A 270 -12.08 14.19 -13.23
N ALA A 271 -10.88 13.68 -12.92
CA ALA A 271 -9.66 14.48 -12.88
C ALA A 271 -9.36 15.13 -14.24
N LEU A 272 -9.51 14.38 -15.33
CA LEU A 272 -9.27 14.88 -16.68
C LEU A 272 -10.36 15.87 -17.13
N LYS A 273 -11.65 15.57 -16.86
CA LYS A 273 -12.75 16.51 -17.14
C LYS A 273 -12.59 17.82 -16.37
N TRP A 274 -12.27 17.72 -15.08
CA TRP A 274 -11.99 18.88 -14.23
C TRP A 274 -10.79 19.69 -14.73
N PHE A 275 -9.69 19.01 -15.09
CA PHE A 275 -8.48 19.67 -15.63
C PHE A 275 -8.78 20.48 -16.88
N CYS A 276 -9.62 19.97 -17.79
CA CYS A 276 -9.98 20.69 -19.02
C CYS A 276 -10.78 21.97 -18.76
N ASN A 277 -11.51 22.04 -17.65
CA ASN A 277 -12.27 23.22 -17.25
C ASN A 277 -11.41 24.22 -16.44
N GLN A 278 -10.21 23.85 -16.02
CA GLN A 278 -9.29 24.75 -15.34
C GLN A 278 -8.63 25.73 -16.31
N LYS A 279 -8.21 26.90 -15.82
CA LYS A 279 -7.50 27.91 -16.64
C LYS A 279 -6.21 27.38 -17.28
N SER A 280 -5.59 26.36 -16.68
CA SER A 280 -4.39 25.69 -17.18
C SER A 280 -4.61 24.92 -18.48
N SER A 281 -5.85 24.51 -18.80
CA SER A 281 -6.15 23.81 -20.05
C SER A 281 -5.88 24.63 -21.30
N LYS A 282 -5.77 25.97 -21.16
CA LYS A 282 -5.36 26.87 -22.24
C LYS A 282 -3.96 26.58 -22.78
N LEU A 283 -3.12 25.86 -22.03
CA LEU A 283 -1.78 25.45 -22.45
C LEU A 283 -1.82 24.27 -23.45
N VAL A 284 -2.93 23.54 -23.55
CA VAL A 284 -3.13 22.43 -24.50
C VAL A 284 -4.35 22.70 -25.37
N PRO A 285 -4.23 23.56 -26.39
CA PRO A 285 -5.35 23.87 -27.28
C PRO A 285 -5.79 22.64 -28.06
N GLY A 286 -7.10 22.45 -28.22
CA GLY A 286 -7.68 21.39 -29.07
C GLY A 286 -8.14 20.11 -28.35
N VAL A 287 -7.94 20.00 -27.02
CA VAL A 287 -8.48 18.88 -26.24
C VAL A 287 -9.93 19.14 -25.84
N THR A 288 -10.86 18.43 -26.47
CA THR A 288 -12.29 18.50 -26.14
C THR A 288 -12.67 17.44 -25.09
N LEU A 289 -13.79 17.66 -24.38
CA LEU A 289 -14.33 16.69 -23.42
C LEU A 289 -14.64 15.32 -24.05
N GLU A 290 -14.93 15.28 -25.36
CA GLU A 290 -15.17 14.04 -26.10
C GLU A 290 -13.90 13.20 -26.28
N LEU A 291 -12.73 13.84 -26.43
CA LEU A 291 -11.45 13.13 -26.53
C LEU A 291 -11.10 12.43 -25.21
N ILE A 292 -11.48 13.01 -24.08
CA ILE A 292 -11.27 12.42 -22.74
C ILE A 292 -12.04 11.11 -22.59
N ASP A 293 -13.27 11.06 -23.10
CA ASP A 293 -14.09 9.85 -23.06
C ASP A 293 -13.57 8.74 -24.01
N LYS A 294 -12.65 9.10 -24.94
CA LYS A 294 -12.05 8.20 -25.95
C LYS A 294 -10.55 7.97 -25.76
N ILE A 295 -9.98 8.25 -24.58
CA ILE A 295 -8.56 7.99 -24.32
C ILE A 295 -8.26 6.50 -24.55
N PRO A 296 -7.25 6.18 -25.37
CA PRO A 296 -6.97 4.80 -25.73
C PRO A 296 -6.41 4.02 -24.55
N GLY A 297 -6.84 2.75 -24.45
CA GLY A 297 -6.29 1.80 -23.48
C GLY A 297 -7.23 1.36 -22.38
N ARG A 298 -6.66 0.74 -21.35
CA ARG A 298 -7.37 0.20 -20.19
C ARG A 298 -6.65 0.61 -18.92
N LEU A 299 -7.39 0.87 -17.85
CA LEU A 299 -6.84 1.31 -16.55
C LEU A 299 -5.78 0.37 -15.95
N ASN A 300 -5.84 -0.93 -16.28
CA ASN A 300 -4.91 -1.94 -15.79
C ASN A 300 -3.66 -2.08 -16.66
N ASP A 301 -3.68 -1.58 -17.89
CA ASP A 301 -2.57 -1.69 -18.83
C ASP A 301 -1.73 -0.41 -18.84
N ARG A 302 -0.65 -0.45 -18.06
CA ARG A 302 0.29 0.66 -17.85
C ARG A 302 1.05 1.09 -19.10
N ARG A 303 1.02 0.30 -20.17
CA ARG A 303 1.63 0.66 -21.46
C ARG A 303 0.73 1.56 -22.29
N THR A 304 -0.55 1.65 -21.92
CA THR A 304 -1.51 2.52 -22.59
C THR A 304 -1.62 3.87 -21.89
N PRO A 305 -1.96 4.97 -22.58
CA PRO A 305 -2.08 6.29 -21.98
C PRO A 305 -3.00 6.32 -20.75
N LEU A 306 -4.17 5.67 -20.85
CA LEU A 306 -5.13 5.60 -19.74
C LEU A 306 -4.58 4.84 -18.54
N GLY A 307 -3.90 3.72 -18.75
CA GLY A 307 -3.33 2.93 -17.66
C GLY A 307 -2.07 3.56 -17.06
N GLU A 308 -1.28 4.28 -17.87
CA GLU A 308 -0.15 5.08 -17.39
C GLU A 308 -0.62 6.21 -16.47
N LEU A 309 -1.62 7.00 -16.89
CA LEU A 309 -2.23 8.04 -16.04
C LEU A 309 -2.78 7.46 -14.73
N ASN A 310 -3.48 6.33 -14.79
CA ASN A 310 -3.99 5.66 -13.59
C ASN A 310 -2.86 5.23 -12.63
N TRP A 311 -1.73 4.80 -13.18
CA TRP A 311 -0.58 4.38 -12.41
C TRP A 311 0.17 5.57 -11.79
N ILE A 312 0.36 6.66 -12.54
CA ILE A 312 0.91 7.93 -12.03
C ILE A 312 0.02 8.49 -10.92
N PHE A 313 -1.30 8.51 -11.13
CA PHE A 313 -2.27 8.96 -10.12
C PHE A 313 -2.15 8.15 -8.82
N THR A 314 -2.05 6.82 -8.94
CA THR A 314 -1.85 5.93 -7.80
C THR A 314 -0.54 6.24 -7.07
N ALA A 315 0.56 6.47 -7.79
CA ALA A 315 1.85 6.83 -7.20
C ALA A 315 1.81 8.16 -6.47
N ILE A 316 1.20 9.19 -7.07
CA ILE A 316 1.10 10.54 -6.49
C ILE A 316 0.24 10.53 -5.24
N THR A 317 -0.96 9.95 -5.30
CA THR A 317 -1.88 9.94 -4.15
C THR A 317 -1.34 9.12 -2.97
N ASP A 318 -0.65 8.00 -3.23
CA ASP A 318 0.01 7.20 -2.19
C ASP A 318 1.22 7.96 -1.59
N THR A 319 1.93 8.74 -2.41
CA THR A 319 3.06 9.58 -1.96
C THR A 319 2.61 10.73 -1.08
N ILE A 320 1.55 11.44 -1.48
CA ILE A 320 0.96 12.52 -0.68
C ILE A 320 0.53 11.98 0.70
N ALA A 321 -0.18 10.86 0.71
CA ALA A 321 -0.63 10.23 1.94
C ALA A 321 0.52 9.81 2.86
N TRP A 322 1.59 9.23 2.29
CA TRP A 322 2.75 8.81 3.07
C TRP A 322 3.50 9.98 3.73
N ASN A 323 3.64 11.09 3.03
CA ASN A 323 4.40 12.25 3.52
C ASN A 323 3.61 13.08 4.54
N VAL A 324 2.27 13.02 4.50
CA VAL A 324 1.41 13.86 5.36
C VAL A 324 0.86 13.09 6.57
N LEU A 325 0.58 11.79 6.44
CA LEU A 325 -0.08 11.03 7.49
C LEU A 325 0.91 10.40 8.49
N PRO A 326 0.53 10.29 9.77
CA PRO A 326 1.24 9.43 10.72
C PRO A 326 1.30 7.98 10.22
N ARG A 327 2.43 7.29 10.47
CA ARG A 327 2.68 5.94 9.94
C ARG A 327 1.57 4.94 10.26
N GLU A 328 1.04 4.96 11.49
CA GLU A 328 -0.05 4.06 11.90
C GLU A 328 -1.35 4.31 11.12
N LEU A 329 -1.70 5.59 10.92
CA LEU A 329 -2.89 5.96 10.17
C LEU A 329 -2.74 5.61 8.69
N PHE A 330 -1.56 5.83 8.12
CA PHE A 330 -1.23 5.40 6.76
C PHE A 330 -1.38 3.87 6.60
N GLN A 331 -0.81 3.07 7.51
CA GLN A 331 -0.98 1.60 7.46
C GLN A 331 -2.45 1.19 7.49
N LYS A 332 -3.23 1.78 8.41
CA LYS A 332 -4.65 1.48 8.59
C LYS A 332 -5.46 1.80 7.34
N LEU A 333 -5.22 2.94 6.69
CA LEU A 333 -6.07 3.42 5.59
C LEU A 333 -5.56 3.01 4.19
N PHE A 334 -4.25 2.96 3.97
CA PHE A 334 -3.63 2.76 2.65
C PHE A 334 -2.99 1.38 2.44
N ARG A 335 -2.90 0.53 3.47
CA ARG A 335 -2.27 -0.80 3.37
C ARG A 335 -3.14 -1.97 3.86
N GLN A 336 -4.06 -1.74 4.80
CA GLN A 336 -4.83 -2.81 5.44
C GLN A 336 -5.86 -3.50 4.53
N ASP A 337 -6.62 -2.72 3.75
CA ASP A 337 -7.69 -3.18 2.85
C ASP A 337 -7.58 -2.47 1.49
N LEU A 338 -7.60 -3.24 0.40
CA LEU A 338 -7.47 -2.72 -0.97
C LEU A 338 -8.58 -1.73 -1.35
N LEU A 339 -9.82 -1.95 -0.91
CA LEU A 339 -10.93 -1.07 -1.25
C LEU A 339 -10.82 0.24 -0.47
N VAL A 340 -10.53 0.17 0.83
CA VAL A 340 -10.33 1.34 1.68
C VAL A 340 -9.16 2.18 1.16
N ALA A 341 -8.03 1.54 0.83
CA ALA A 341 -6.88 2.22 0.25
C ALA A 341 -7.23 2.93 -1.08
N SER A 342 -8.06 2.30 -1.91
CA SER A 342 -8.54 2.92 -3.15
C SER A 342 -9.43 4.12 -2.88
N LEU A 343 -10.38 4.00 -1.96
CA LEU A 343 -11.27 5.10 -1.60
C LEU A 343 -10.51 6.28 -1.00
N PHE A 344 -9.53 6.04 -0.12
CA PHE A 344 -8.75 7.13 0.47
C PHE A 344 -7.78 7.79 -0.51
N ARG A 345 -7.13 7.05 -1.41
CA ARG A 345 -6.36 7.64 -2.52
C ARG A 345 -7.26 8.57 -3.35
N ASN A 346 -8.44 8.08 -3.70
CA ASN A 346 -9.40 8.81 -4.53
C ASN A 346 -10.06 9.97 -3.75
N PHE A 347 -10.17 9.87 -2.42
CA PHE A 347 -10.65 10.93 -1.55
C PHE A 347 -9.70 12.14 -1.54
N LEU A 348 -8.39 11.95 -1.71
CA LEU A 348 -7.46 13.07 -1.84
C LEU A 348 -7.75 13.90 -3.10
N LEU A 349 -8.16 13.24 -4.19
CA LEU A 349 -8.62 13.93 -5.39
C LEU A 349 -9.95 14.64 -5.15
N ALA A 350 -10.88 14.00 -4.45
CA ALA A 350 -12.15 14.62 -4.06
C ALA A 350 -11.90 15.89 -3.24
N GLU A 351 -11.00 15.85 -2.25
CA GLU A 351 -10.60 17.01 -1.46
C GLU A 351 -10.10 18.15 -2.36
N ARG A 352 -9.25 17.83 -3.35
CA ARG A 352 -8.71 18.83 -4.28
C ARG A 352 -9.77 19.44 -5.20
N ILE A 353 -10.56 18.60 -5.86
CA ILE A 353 -11.57 19.06 -6.84
C ILE A 353 -12.69 19.82 -6.14
N MET A 354 -13.27 19.26 -5.08
CA MET A 354 -14.47 19.82 -4.45
C MET A 354 -14.18 21.17 -3.77
N ARG A 355 -12.95 21.37 -3.26
CA ARG A 355 -12.53 22.66 -2.70
C ARG A 355 -12.55 23.80 -3.73
N SER A 356 -12.30 23.50 -5.01
CA SER A 356 -12.42 24.52 -6.08
C SER A 356 -13.86 24.99 -6.31
N TYR A 357 -14.85 24.28 -5.76
CA TYR A 357 -16.27 24.60 -5.80
C TYR A 357 -16.87 24.84 -4.41
N ASN A 358 -16.07 25.39 -3.47
CA ASN A 358 -16.50 25.74 -2.10
C ASN A 358 -17.08 24.58 -1.29
N CYS A 359 -16.66 23.35 -1.60
CA CYS A 359 -17.13 22.15 -0.94
C CYS A 359 -15.96 21.39 -0.32
N THR A 360 -16.04 21.06 0.97
CA THR A 360 -14.95 20.43 1.73
C THR A 360 -15.38 19.02 2.15
N PRO A 361 -14.89 17.98 1.47
CA PRO A 361 -15.10 16.60 1.90
C PRO A 361 -14.51 16.37 3.28
N VAL A 362 -15.16 15.52 4.07
CA VAL A 362 -14.76 15.20 5.44
C VAL A 362 -14.67 13.69 5.62
N SER A 363 -13.74 13.24 6.46
CA SER A 363 -13.52 11.82 6.72
C SER A 363 -13.42 11.53 8.21
N SER A 364 -13.71 10.29 8.58
CA SER A 364 -13.41 9.70 9.89
C SER A 364 -12.63 8.41 9.67
N PRO A 365 -11.35 8.30 10.10
CA PRO A 365 -10.55 9.32 10.76
C PRO A 365 -10.33 10.59 9.93
N ARG A 366 -10.18 11.74 10.61
CA ARG A 366 -9.95 13.03 9.95
C ARG A 366 -8.54 13.08 9.38
N LEU A 367 -8.43 13.44 8.10
CA LEU A 367 -7.14 13.66 7.45
C LEU A 367 -6.70 15.13 7.57
N PRO A 368 -5.39 15.41 7.66
CA PRO A 368 -4.84 16.74 7.43
C PRO A 368 -5.13 17.20 5.99
N PRO A 369 -5.18 18.51 5.71
CA PRO A 369 -5.45 19.00 4.37
C PRO A 369 -4.32 18.66 3.38
N MET A 370 -4.64 18.01 2.27
CA MET A 370 -3.67 17.49 1.29
C MET A 370 -3.82 18.09 -0.12
N TYR A 371 -4.79 18.97 -0.31
CA TYR A 371 -5.15 19.57 -1.60
C TYR A 371 -4.09 20.51 -2.21
N HIS A 372 -3.19 21.10 -1.41
CA HIS A 372 -2.10 21.98 -1.87
C HIS A 372 -0.71 21.29 -1.89
N HIS A 373 -0.65 19.97 -1.72
CA HIS A 373 0.64 19.27 -1.71
C HIS A 373 1.38 19.43 -3.06
N PRO A 374 2.70 19.70 -3.09
CA PRO A 374 3.45 19.94 -4.34
C PRO A 374 3.35 18.83 -5.38
N MET A 375 3.22 17.58 -4.95
CA MET A 375 3.01 16.42 -5.85
C MET A 375 1.77 16.55 -6.76
N TRP A 376 0.79 17.39 -6.42
CA TRP A 376 -0.32 17.69 -7.35
C TRP A 376 0.14 18.48 -8.59
N GLN A 377 1.21 19.27 -8.50
CA GLN A 377 1.79 19.95 -9.66
C GLN A 377 2.44 18.92 -10.61
N ALA A 378 3.08 17.88 -10.06
CA ALA A 378 3.59 16.77 -10.86
C ALA A 378 2.46 15.98 -11.54
N TRP A 379 1.30 15.85 -10.89
CA TRP A 379 0.10 15.27 -11.51
C TRP A 379 -0.39 16.14 -12.67
N ASP A 380 -0.51 17.45 -12.46
CA ASP A 380 -0.99 18.37 -13.49
C ASP A 380 -0.06 18.35 -14.72
N LEU A 381 1.26 18.36 -14.51
CA LEU A 381 2.25 18.24 -15.59
C LEU A 381 2.15 16.90 -16.34
N ALA A 382 1.95 15.79 -15.61
CA ALA A 382 1.80 14.47 -16.24
C ALA A 382 0.51 14.38 -17.07
N VAL A 383 -0.59 14.97 -16.60
CA VAL A 383 -1.84 15.08 -17.35
C VAL A 383 -1.66 15.95 -18.59
N ASP A 384 -1.04 17.12 -18.45
CA ASP A 384 -0.76 18.05 -19.55
C ASP A 384 0.04 17.38 -20.67
N HIS A 385 1.12 16.68 -20.31
CA HIS A 385 1.95 15.90 -21.24
C HIS A 385 1.16 14.76 -21.91
N CYS A 386 0.28 14.08 -21.19
CA CYS A 386 -0.54 13.01 -21.78
C CYS A 386 -1.59 13.58 -22.75
N LEU A 387 -2.28 14.65 -22.37
CA LEU A 387 -3.39 15.23 -23.14
C LEU A 387 -2.89 15.93 -24.42
N SER A 388 -1.73 16.58 -24.38
CA SER A 388 -1.14 17.22 -25.57
C SER A 388 -0.91 16.23 -26.72
N GLN A 389 -0.52 15.00 -26.40
CA GLN A 389 -0.31 13.94 -27.38
C GLN A 389 -1.61 13.39 -27.99
N LEU A 390 -2.76 13.53 -27.32
CA LEU A 390 -4.05 13.01 -27.82
C LEU A 390 -4.53 13.74 -29.08
N SER A 391 -4.15 15.01 -29.24
CA SER A 391 -4.51 15.81 -30.43
C SER A 391 -3.71 15.42 -31.67
N THR A 392 -2.47 14.95 -31.50
CA THR A 392 -1.50 14.67 -32.57
C THR A 392 -1.40 13.20 -32.94
N THR A 393 -1.71 12.31 -32.01
CA THR A 393 -1.38 10.88 -32.16
C THR A 393 -2.62 10.09 -32.57
N SER A 394 -2.72 9.77 -33.88
CA SER A 394 -3.83 8.95 -34.43
C SER A 394 -3.78 7.47 -34.02
N THR A 395 -2.64 6.94 -33.54
CA THR A 395 -2.50 5.51 -33.20
C THR A 395 -1.78 5.28 -31.86
N GLN A 396 -2.10 4.20 -31.15
CA GLN A 396 -1.43 3.83 -29.89
C GLN A 396 0.09 3.61 -30.01
N ALA A 397 0.61 3.37 -31.22
CA ALA A 397 2.01 3.03 -31.45
C ALA A 397 2.97 4.23 -31.29
N ASP A 398 2.47 5.45 -31.47
CA ASP A 398 3.29 6.67 -31.42
C ASP A 398 3.23 7.39 -30.06
N TYR A 399 2.61 6.76 -29.04
CA TYR A 399 2.50 7.35 -27.71
C TYR A 399 3.85 7.38 -27.00
N LYS A 400 4.27 8.57 -26.54
CA LYS A 400 5.47 8.75 -25.73
C LYS A 400 5.08 8.72 -24.25
N HIS A 401 5.64 7.73 -23.55
CA HIS A 401 5.49 7.56 -22.11
C HIS A 401 5.93 8.80 -21.33
N SER A 402 5.21 9.10 -20.26
CA SER A 402 5.52 10.22 -19.37
C SER A 402 6.90 10.05 -18.69
N PRO A 403 7.72 11.11 -18.59
CA PRO A 403 9.00 11.06 -17.89
C PRO A 403 8.86 11.00 -16.37
N PHE A 404 7.64 11.09 -15.83
CA PHE A 404 7.33 11.16 -14.39
C PHE A 404 8.17 10.20 -13.54
N PHE A 405 8.15 8.89 -13.83
CA PHE A 405 8.89 7.93 -13.02
C PHE A 405 10.41 8.10 -13.10
N ALA A 406 10.94 8.47 -14.27
CA ALA A 406 12.37 8.71 -14.43
C ALA A 406 12.85 9.95 -13.66
N GLU A 407 12.04 11.02 -13.65
CA GLU A 407 12.30 12.25 -12.89
C GLU A 407 12.23 11.99 -11.38
N GLN A 408 11.21 11.26 -10.91
CA GLN A 408 11.06 10.94 -9.48
C GLN A 408 12.19 10.03 -8.97
N LEU A 409 12.65 9.05 -9.77
CA LEU A 409 13.84 8.26 -9.43
C LEU A 409 15.10 9.13 -9.37
N THR A 410 15.19 10.15 -10.22
CA THR A 410 16.33 11.10 -10.21
C THR A 410 16.29 11.97 -8.96
N ALA A 411 15.12 12.47 -8.56
CA ALA A 411 14.94 13.19 -7.29
C ALA A 411 15.32 12.32 -6.08
N PHE A 412 14.92 11.04 -6.07
CA PHE A 412 15.32 10.09 -5.03
C PHE A 412 16.83 9.86 -5.01
N GLN A 413 17.45 9.72 -6.19
CA GLN A 413 18.91 9.59 -6.31
C GLN A 413 19.64 10.83 -5.79
N VAL A 414 19.14 12.03 -6.06
CA VAL A 414 19.68 13.29 -5.50
C VAL A 414 19.57 13.29 -3.98
N TRP A 415 18.42 12.88 -3.42
CA TRP A 415 18.25 12.76 -1.97
C TRP A 415 19.31 11.83 -1.35
N LEU A 416 19.61 10.69 -1.98
CA LEU A 416 20.61 9.73 -1.51
C LEU A 416 22.04 10.29 -1.44
N THR A 417 22.40 11.29 -2.26
CA THR A 417 23.76 11.89 -2.23
C THR A 417 24.10 12.55 -0.90
N LEU A 418 23.08 12.96 -0.15
CA LEU A 418 23.19 13.64 1.13
C LEU A 418 22.29 12.97 2.19
N GLY A 419 21.93 11.70 1.98
CA GLY A 419 20.96 10.97 2.80
C GLY A 419 21.53 10.69 4.19
N ASP A 420 20.78 11.07 5.22
CA ASP A 420 21.14 10.84 6.63
C ASP A 420 19.86 10.58 7.46
N GLU A 421 19.99 9.83 8.55
CA GLU A 421 18.87 9.48 9.44
C GLU A 421 18.19 10.72 10.05
N LYS A 422 18.94 11.81 10.28
CA LYS A 422 18.43 13.03 10.93
C LYS A 422 17.61 13.90 9.99
N ARG A 423 17.62 13.62 8.69
CA ARG A 423 16.88 14.40 7.68
C ARG A 423 15.46 13.88 7.53
N ASN A 424 14.62 14.70 6.91
CA ASN A 424 13.30 14.26 6.52
C ASN A 424 13.41 13.04 5.58
N PRO A 425 12.50 12.05 5.74
CA PRO A 425 12.52 10.87 4.90
C PRO A 425 12.33 11.23 3.42
N PRO A 426 12.84 10.42 2.49
CA PRO A 426 12.70 10.69 1.07
C PRO A 426 11.24 10.60 0.64
N GLU A 427 10.71 11.72 0.12
CA GLU A 427 9.32 11.81 -0.32
C GLU A 427 8.98 10.80 -1.41
N GLN A 428 9.95 10.43 -2.25
CA GLN A 428 9.76 9.55 -3.42
C GLN A 428 9.71 8.06 -3.07
N LEU A 429 9.88 7.67 -1.80
CA LEU A 429 9.96 6.25 -1.41
C LEU A 429 8.72 5.41 -1.82
N PRO A 430 7.46 5.91 -1.70
CA PRO A 430 6.30 5.21 -2.24
C PRO A 430 6.29 5.11 -3.78
N ILE A 431 6.89 6.09 -4.48
CA ILE A 431 7.03 6.06 -5.94
C ILE A 431 8.01 4.95 -6.34
N VAL A 432 9.13 4.81 -5.64
CA VAL A 432 10.08 3.71 -5.86
C VAL A 432 9.36 2.35 -5.79
N LEU A 433 8.48 2.17 -4.79
CA LEU A 433 7.64 0.97 -4.68
C LEU A 433 6.74 0.77 -5.90
N GLN A 434 6.08 1.82 -6.39
CA GLN A 434 5.27 1.72 -7.60
C GLN A 434 6.11 1.35 -8.83
N VAL A 435 7.33 1.87 -8.94
CA VAL A 435 8.24 1.59 -10.06
C VAL A 435 8.72 0.14 -10.07
N LEU A 436 8.87 -0.53 -8.92
CA LEU A 436 9.22 -1.96 -8.87
C LEU A 436 8.23 -2.85 -9.65
N LEU A 437 6.98 -2.40 -9.77
CA LEU A 437 5.96 -3.08 -10.54
C LEU A 437 6.11 -2.90 -12.06
N SER A 438 6.92 -1.95 -12.53
CA SER A 438 7.32 -1.78 -13.93
C SER A 438 8.39 -2.79 -14.32
N GLN A 439 8.55 -3.07 -15.61
CA GLN A 439 9.76 -3.74 -16.13
C GLN A 439 10.81 -2.71 -16.55
N VAL A 440 10.40 -1.60 -17.17
CA VAL A 440 11.29 -0.61 -17.82
C VAL A 440 12.29 0.02 -16.85
N HIS A 441 11.84 0.43 -15.67
CA HIS A 441 12.66 1.13 -14.69
C HIS A 441 13.01 0.27 -13.47
N ARG A 442 12.72 -1.03 -13.52
CA ARG A 442 12.86 -1.94 -12.37
C ARG A 442 14.29 -2.01 -11.86
N LEU A 443 15.24 -2.18 -12.77
CA LEU A 443 16.65 -2.34 -12.43
C LEU A 443 17.17 -1.10 -11.71
N ARG A 444 16.92 0.10 -12.26
CA ARG A 444 17.28 1.37 -11.61
C ARG A 444 16.60 1.56 -10.26
N ALA A 445 15.32 1.21 -10.13
CA ALA A 445 14.60 1.33 -8.86
C ALA A 445 15.14 0.38 -7.78
N LEU A 446 15.49 -0.86 -8.15
CA LEU A 446 16.11 -1.82 -7.22
C LEU A 446 17.52 -1.40 -6.80
N ASP A 447 18.31 -0.84 -7.71
CA ASP A 447 19.63 -0.27 -7.40
C ASP A 447 19.51 0.85 -6.37
N LEU A 448 18.65 1.84 -6.64
CA LEU A 448 18.44 2.96 -5.72
C LEU A 448 17.83 2.51 -4.39
N LEU A 449 16.94 1.52 -4.39
CA LEU A 449 16.41 0.91 -3.17
C LEU A 449 17.53 0.24 -2.37
N GLY A 450 18.40 -0.54 -3.02
CA GLY A 450 19.57 -1.13 -2.38
C GLY A 450 20.44 -0.08 -1.70
N ARG A 451 20.80 0.98 -2.42
CA ARG A 451 21.56 2.13 -1.89
C ARG A 451 20.88 2.80 -0.70
N PHE A 452 19.55 2.93 -0.73
CA PHE A 452 18.79 3.45 0.40
C PHE A 452 18.84 2.54 1.63
N LEU A 453 18.63 1.24 1.45
CA LEU A 453 18.68 0.25 2.55
C LEU A 453 20.09 0.13 3.16
N ASP A 454 21.12 0.46 2.38
CA ASP A 454 22.51 0.47 2.84
C ASP A 454 22.82 1.58 3.86
N LEU A 455 21.99 2.64 3.92
CA LEU A 455 22.13 3.72 4.91
C LEU A 455 21.93 3.26 6.35
N GLY A 456 21.35 2.08 6.57
CA GLY A 456 21.28 1.44 7.89
C GLY A 456 19.89 0.90 8.27
N PRO A 457 19.75 0.37 9.50
CA PRO A 457 18.51 -0.29 9.94
C PRO A 457 17.27 0.60 9.92
N TRP A 458 17.42 1.91 10.16
CA TRP A 458 16.33 2.87 10.11
C TRP A 458 15.71 2.97 8.71
N ALA A 459 16.53 2.91 7.66
CA ALA A 459 16.11 2.97 6.26
C ALA A 459 15.38 1.68 5.87
N VAL A 460 15.87 0.52 6.34
CA VAL A 460 15.16 -0.76 6.18
C VAL A 460 13.80 -0.73 6.84
N SER A 461 13.72 -0.26 8.09
CA SER A 461 12.45 -0.12 8.81
C SER A 461 11.48 0.82 8.08
N LEU A 462 11.99 1.95 7.55
CA LEU A 462 11.18 2.88 6.75
C LEU A 462 10.65 2.22 5.48
N ALA A 463 11.49 1.55 4.71
CA ALA A 463 11.07 0.89 3.47
C ALA A 463 10.03 -0.21 3.74
N LEU A 464 10.25 -1.03 4.77
CA LEU A 464 9.27 -2.04 5.20
C LEU A 464 7.94 -1.41 5.61
N SER A 465 7.97 -0.27 6.30
CA SER A 465 6.76 0.48 6.65
C SER A 465 6.05 1.08 5.43
N VAL A 466 6.74 1.49 4.36
CA VAL A 466 6.06 1.87 3.10
C VAL A 466 5.33 0.68 2.46
N GLY A 467 5.78 -0.54 2.75
CA GLY A 467 5.19 -1.78 2.27
C GLY A 467 5.94 -2.41 1.10
N ILE A 468 7.27 -2.25 1.02
CA ILE A 468 8.08 -2.86 -0.07
C ILE A 468 8.07 -4.39 -0.06
N PHE A 469 7.82 -4.99 1.11
CA PHE A 469 8.08 -6.41 1.38
C PHE A 469 7.38 -7.37 0.40
N PRO A 470 6.05 -7.28 0.15
CA PRO A 470 5.38 -8.19 -0.78
C PRO A 470 5.90 -8.08 -2.22
N TYR A 471 6.41 -6.91 -2.61
CA TYR A 471 6.92 -6.66 -3.96
C TYR A 471 8.29 -7.30 -4.16
N VAL A 472 9.22 -7.10 -3.23
CA VAL A 472 10.55 -7.73 -3.29
C VAL A 472 10.49 -9.25 -3.12
N LEU A 473 9.51 -9.76 -2.35
CA LEU A 473 9.23 -11.20 -2.26
C LEU A 473 8.74 -11.78 -3.58
N LYS A 474 7.78 -11.11 -4.23
CA LYS A 474 7.27 -11.55 -5.54
C LYS A 474 8.36 -11.53 -6.62
N LEU A 475 9.31 -10.60 -6.55
CA LEU A 475 10.41 -10.51 -7.51
C LEU A 475 11.37 -11.71 -7.45
N LEU A 476 11.40 -12.48 -6.36
CA LEU A 476 12.18 -13.74 -6.29
C LEU A 476 11.65 -14.83 -7.24
N GLN A 477 10.43 -14.68 -7.77
CA GLN A 477 9.88 -15.57 -8.79
C GLN A 477 10.35 -15.20 -10.20
N SER A 478 11.07 -14.09 -10.37
CA SER A 478 11.59 -13.66 -11.67
C SER A 478 12.80 -14.49 -12.10
N SER A 479 12.84 -14.87 -13.38
CA SER A 479 13.98 -15.55 -14.00
C SER A 479 15.06 -14.60 -14.53
N ALA A 480 14.87 -13.28 -14.44
CA ALA A 480 15.81 -12.29 -14.97
C ALA A 480 17.12 -12.27 -14.16
N ARG A 481 18.22 -12.68 -14.80
CA ARG A 481 19.54 -12.83 -14.14
C ARG A 481 20.10 -11.49 -13.63
N GLU A 482 19.86 -10.40 -14.34
CA GLU A 482 20.27 -9.04 -13.98
C GLU A 482 19.72 -8.56 -12.63
N LEU A 483 18.61 -9.15 -12.15
CA LEU A 483 18.02 -8.79 -10.86
C LEU A 483 18.70 -9.51 -9.68
N ARG A 484 19.46 -10.58 -9.93
CA ARG A 484 20.04 -11.43 -8.87
C ARG A 484 20.94 -10.66 -7.91
N PRO A 485 21.95 -9.88 -8.35
CA PRO A 485 22.82 -9.14 -7.44
C PRO A 485 22.04 -8.19 -6.53
N LEU A 486 21.08 -7.46 -7.12
CA LEU A 486 20.27 -6.46 -6.43
C LEU A 486 19.31 -7.09 -5.40
N LEU A 487 18.61 -8.16 -5.78
CA LEU A 487 17.67 -8.84 -4.89
C LEU A 487 18.39 -9.53 -3.73
N VAL A 488 19.56 -10.11 -3.98
CA VAL A 488 20.38 -10.72 -2.91
C VAL A 488 20.83 -9.66 -1.91
N PHE A 489 21.30 -8.51 -2.40
CA PHE A 489 21.68 -7.37 -1.56
C PHE A 489 20.51 -6.87 -0.70
N ILE A 490 19.35 -6.60 -1.31
CA ILE A 490 18.14 -6.13 -0.63
C ILE A 490 17.71 -7.12 0.46
N TRP A 491 17.67 -8.42 0.16
CA TRP A 491 17.24 -9.43 1.12
C TRP A 491 18.24 -9.62 2.27
N ALA A 492 19.54 -9.49 2.01
CA ALA A 492 20.55 -9.47 3.06
C ALA A 492 20.31 -8.30 4.02
N LYS A 493 20.02 -7.09 3.50
CA LYS A 493 19.69 -5.93 4.33
C LYS A 493 18.39 -6.10 5.13
N ILE A 494 17.35 -6.68 4.53
CA ILE A 494 16.08 -6.94 5.23
C ILE A 494 16.27 -7.95 6.36
N LEU A 495 16.91 -9.09 6.11
CA LEU A 495 17.09 -10.15 7.10
C LEU A 495 18.10 -9.79 8.20
N ALA A 496 19.02 -8.86 7.94
CA ALA A 496 19.88 -8.30 8.97
C ALA A 496 19.11 -7.47 10.01
N VAL A 497 17.92 -6.95 9.66
CA VAL A 497 17.07 -6.14 10.55
C VAL A 497 15.90 -6.95 11.12
N ASP A 498 15.25 -7.78 10.29
CA ASP A 498 14.08 -8.55 10.69
C ASP A 498 14.16 -10.02 10.23
N SER A 499 14.62 -10.89 11.12
CA SER A 499 14.73 -12.33 10.88
C SER A 499 13.38 -13.05 10.77
N SER A 500 12.27 -12.44 11.21
CA SER A 500 10.93 -13.06 11.13
C SER A 500 10.50 -13.36 9.69
N CYS A 501 11.10 -12.67 8.72
CA CYS A 501 10.87 -12.83 7.28
C CYS A 501 11.22 -14.23 6.75
N GLN A 502 11.98 -15.04 7.49
CA GLN A 502 12.30 -16.42 7.11
C GLN A 502 11.05 -17.27 6.83
N SER A 503 9.97 -17.07 7.57
CA SER A 503 8.72 -17.81 7.41
C SER A 503 8.06 -17.56 6.04
N ASP A 504 8.05 -16.30 5.59
CA ASP A 504 7.50 -15.89 4.31
C ASP A 504 8.37 -16.39 3.13
N LEU A 505 9.70 -16.34 3.27
CA LEU A 505 10.65 -16.83 2.27
C LEU A 505 10.54 -18.35 2.04
N VAL A 506 10.31 -19.12 3.10
CA VAL A 506 10.13 -20.58 2.97
C VAL A 506 8.78 -20.89 2.35
N ARG A 507 7.70 -20.26 2.84
CA ARG A 507 6.33 -20.47 2.34
C ARG A 507 6.21 -20.21 0.83
N ASP A 508 6.84 -19.16 0.33
CA ASP A 508 6.73 -18.75 -1.07
C ASP A 508 7.87 -19.32 -1.95
N ASN A 509 8.61 -20.33 -1.45
CA ASN A 509 9.76 -20.96 -2.12
C ASN A 509 10.94 -20.01 -2.47
N GLY A 510 11.05 -18.87 -1.81
CA GLY A 510 12.12 -17.90 -2.00
C GLY A 510 13.52 -18.43 -1.66
N HIS A 511 13.63 -19.41 -0.75
CA HIS A 511 14.91 -20.08 -0.44
C HIS A 511 15.60 -20.69 -1.68
N LYS A 512 14.83 -21.23 -2.63
CA LYS A 512 15.35 -21.80 -3.89
C LYS A 512 16.07 -20.76 -4.75
N TYR A 513 15.63 -19.50 -4.69
CA TYR A 513 16.29 -18.40 -5.39
C TYR A 513 17.73 -18.22 -4.89
N PHE A 514 17.92 -18.15 -3.57
CA PHE A 514 19.25 -17.94 -2.98
C PHE A 514 20.15 -19.18 -3.10
N LEU A 515 19.59 -20.40 -3.07
CA LEU A 515 20.32 -21.62 -3.41
C LEU A 515 20.89 -21.54 -4.83
N SER A 516 20.08 -21.10 -5.79
CA SER A 516 20.52 -20.98 -7.19
C SER A 516 21.58 -19.89 -7.39
N VAL A 517 21.56 -18.83 -6.59
CA VAL A 517 22.58 -17.78 -6.61
C VAL A 517 23.88 -18.28 -5.99
N LEU A 518 23.79 -18.97 -4.84
CA LEU A 518 24.97 -19.48 -4.16
C LEU A 518 25.69 -20.54 -4.99
N ALA A 519 24.95 -21.38 -5.71
CA ALA A 519 25.51 -22.40 -6.60
C ALA A 519 26.04 -21.85 -7.94
N ASP A 520 25.90 -20.55 -8.23
CA ASP A 520 26.31 -19.94 -9.50
C ASP A 520 27.78 -19.49 -9.43
N PRO A 521 28.73 -20.17 -10.09
CA PRO A 521 30.16 -19.82 -10.02
C PRO A 521 30.47 -18.47 -10.70
N TYR A 522 29.61 -17.98 -11.57
CA TYR A 522 29.77 -16.68 -12.24
C TYR A 522 29.31 -15.51 -11.36
N MET A 523 28.62 -15.79 -10.25
CA MET A 523 28.22 -14.76 -9.31
C MET A 523 29.44 -14.31 -8.49
N PRO A 524 29.71 -12.98 -8.40
CA PRO A 524 30.80 -12.46 -7.57
C PRO A 524 30.73 -12.97 -6.12
N ALA A 525 31.89 -13.23 -5.52
CA ALA A 525 31.99 -13.82 -4.20
C ALA A 525 31.29 -12.98 -3.11
N GLU A 526 31.25 -11.65 -3.26
CA GLU A 526 30.50 -10.75 -2.37
C GLU A 526 29.00 -11.06 -2.36
N HIS A 527 28.39 -11.23 -3.53
CA HIS A 527 26.96 -11.59 -3.64
C HIS A 527 26.70 -13.03 -3.22
N ARG A 528 27.62 -13.96 -3.48
CA ARG A 528 27.54 -15.33 -2.93
C ARG A 528 27.62 -15.32 -1.40
N THR A 529 28.44 -14.46 -0.82
CA THR A 529 28.54 -14.29 0.64
C THR A 529 27.21 -13.82 1.22
N MET A 530 26.57 -12.82 0.59
CA MET A 530 25.24 -12.36 0.97
C MET A 530 24.17 -13.44 0.79
N ALA A 531 24.26 -14.27 -0.25
CA ALA A 531 23.34 -15.41 -0.43
C ALA A 531 23.52 -16.46 0.68
N ALA A 532 24.77 -16.79 1.06
CA ALA A 532 25.07 -17.67 2.18
C ALA A 532 24.55 -17.10 3.51
N PHE A 533 24.70 -15.79 3.74
CA PHE A 533 24.09 -15.09 4.87
C PHE A 533 22.57 -15.23 4.88
N VAL A 534 21.90 -14.93 3.77
CA VAL A 534 20.43 -15.05 3.65
C VAL A 534 19.97 -16.47 3.97
N LEU A 535 20.62 -17.49 3.40
CA LEU A 535 20.31 -18.89 3.68
C LEU A 535 20.57 -19.26 5.15
N ALA A 536 21.67 -18.79 5.73
CA ALA A 536 21.99 -18.96 7.15
C ALA A 536 20.94 -18.32 8.06
N MET A 537 20.31 -17.22 7.64
CA MET A 537 19.19 -16.60 8.36
C MET A 537 17.89 -17.39 8.16
N ILE A 538 17.61 -17.89 6.96
CA ILE A 538 16.42 -18.71 6.68
C ILE A 538 16.36 -19.98 7.55
N VAL A 539 17.50 -20.63 7.77
CA VAL A 539 17.58 -21.88 8.57
C VAL A 539 17.78 -21.65 10.07
N HIS A 540 17.95 -20.39 10.50
CA HIS A 540 18.31 -20.09 11.89
C HIS A 540 17.14 -20.38 12.85
N ASN A 541 17.30 -21.42 13.69
CA ASN A 541 16.29 -21.84 14.67
C ASN A 541 14.89 -22.03 14.06
N TYR A 542 14.83 -22.57 12.83
CA TYR A 542 13.58 -22.73 12.09
C TYR A 542 13.53 -24.04 11.29
N ASN A 543 12.87 -25.05 11.86
CA ASN A 543 12.82 -26.41 11.29
C ASN A 543 12.29 -26.45 9.85
N ASN A 544 11.20 -25.74 9.54
CA ASN A 544 10.66 -25.73 8.17
C ASN A 544 11.68 -25.15 7.17
N GLY A 545 12.50 -24.18 7.61
CA GLY A 545 13.59 -23.62 6.80
C GLY A 545 14.74 -24.60 6.62
N GLN A 546 15.13 -25.30 7.70
CA GLN A 546 16.15 -26.34 7.67
C GLN A 546 15.74 -27.50 6.73
N GLU A 547 14.51 -28.01 6.85
CA GLU A 547 13.97 -29.05 5.98
C GLU A 547 13.95 -28.63 4.51
N ALA A 548 13.42 -27.43 4.22
CA ALA A 548 13.33 -26.92 2.85
C ALA A 548 14.72 -26.72 2.22
N CYS A 549 15.69 -26.19 2.97
CA CYS A 549 17.05 -25.98 2.47
C CYS A 549 17.85 -27.29 2.36
N LEU A 550 17.61 -28.26 3.24
CA LEU A 550 18.19 -29.60 3.14
C LEU A 550 17.72 -30.30 1.84
N GLN A 551 16.43 -30.26 1.54
CA GLN A 551 15.88 -30.76 0.27
C GLN A 551 16.44 -30.00 -0.95
N GLY A 552 16.84 -28.76 -0.76
CA GLY A 552 17.52 -27.93 -1.76
C GLY A 552 19.02 -28.17 -1.90
N ASN A 553 19.57 -29.22 -1.28
CA ASN A 553 21.00 -29.57 -1.30
C ASN A 553 21.94 -28.47 -0.78
N LEU A 554 21.49 -27.67 0.20
CA LEU A 554 22.29 -26.58 0.77
C LEU A 554 23.66 -27.07 1.29
N ILE A 555 23.71 -28.25 1.91
CA ILE A 555 24.95 -28.81 2.48
C ILE A 555 26.00 -29.02 1.39
N ALA A 556 25.65 -29.76 0.33
CA ALA A 556 26.57 -30.00 -0.79
C ALA A 556 27.04 -28.69 -1.44
N ILE A 557 26.11 -27.76 -1.72
CA ILE A 557 26.42 -26.46 -2.33
C ILE A 557 27.41 -25.66 -1.47
N CYS A 558 27.26 -25.69 -0.15
CA CYS A 558 28.17 -25.01 0.76
C CYS A 558 29.54 -25.68 0.82
N LEU A 559 29.58 -27.01 0.91
CA LEU A 559 30.83 -27.78 1.01
C LEU A 559 31.74 -27.63 -0.20
N ASP A 560 31.16 -27.47 -1.40
CA ASP A 560 31.91 -27.29 -2.64
C ASP A 560 32.63 -25.92 -2.73
N GLN A 561 32.27 -24.97 -1.87
CA GLN A 561 32.78 -23.60 -1.89
C GLN A 561 33.62 -23.24 -0.64
N LEU A 562 33.88 -24.20 0.26
CA LEU A 562 34.63 -23.93 1.50
C LEU A 562 36.09 -23.50 1.27
N SER A 563 36.67 -23.81 0.10
CA SER A 563 38.03 -23.43 -0.28
C SER A 563 38.11 -22.16 -1.14
N ASP A 564 37.02 -21.39 -1.24
CA ASP A 564 37.00 -20.13 -2.02
C ASP A 564 38.01 -19.12 -1.47
N GLN A 565 38.61 -18.31 -2.34
CA GLN A 565 39.60 -17.29 -1.96
C GLN A 565 39.00 -16.20 -1.07
N HIS A 566 37.70 -15.93 -1.19
CA HIS A 566 37.02 -14.89 -0.45
C HIS A 566 36.72 -15.31 1.00
N HIS A 567 37.41 -14.69 1.95
CA HIS A 567 37.35 -15.09 3.36
C HIS A 567 35.97 -14.97 4.01
N LEU A 568 35.22 -13.89 3.74
CA LEU A 568 33.86 -13.74 4.28
C LEU A 568 32.91 -14.82 3.73
N LEU A 569 33.16 -15.31 2.52
CA LEU A 569 32.36 -16.39 1.97
C LEU A 569 32.61 -17.67 2.76
N ARG A 570 33.88 -18.04 2.97
CA ARG A 570 34.25 -19.21 3.79
C ARG A 570 33.62 -19.15 5.18
N GLN A 571 33.69 -18.00 5.84
CA GLN A 571 33.06 -17.77 7.15
C GLN A 571 31.55 -18.01 7.11
N TRP A 572 30.82 -17.37 6.19
CA TRP A 572 29.36 -17.50 6.13
C TRP A 572 28.90 -18.87 5.66
N LEU A 573 29.68 -19.59 4.84
CA LEU A 573 29.41 -20.98 4.49
C LEU A 573 29.50 -21.89 5.72
N ALA A 574 30.54 -21.73 6.54
CA ALA A 574 30.69 -22.48 7.79
C ALA A 574 29.54 -22.17 8.78
N LEU A 575 29.17 -20.90 8.93
CA LEU A 575 28.02 -20.50 9.76
C LEU A 575 26.68 -21.04 9.23
N CYS A 576 26.49 -21.06 7.90
CA CYS A 576 25.30 -21.60 7.27
C CYS A 576 25.18 -23.12 7.52
N LEU A 577 26.29 -23.86 7.34
CA LEU A 577 26.40 -25.28 7.66
C LEU A 577 26.13 -25.56 9.15
N ALA A 578 26.71 -24.76 10.05
CA ALA A 578 26.45 -24.89 11.48
C ALA A 578 24.96 -24.76 11.81
N ARG A 579 24.29 -23.75 11.23
CA ARG A 579 22.87 -23.48 11.52
C ARG A 579 21.92 -24.51 10.92
N ILE A 580 22.21 -25.09 9.75
CA ILE A 580 21.30 -26.06 9.12
C ILE A 580 21.16 -27.35 9.95
N TRP A 581 22.22 -27.82 10.61
CA TRP A 581 22.18 -29.05 11.42
C TRP A 581 22.04 -28.80 12.93
N THR A 582 22.01 -27.55 13.38
CA THR A 582 21.79 -27.23 14.80
C THR A 582 20.41 -27.74 15.22
N ASN A 583 20.38 -28.65 16.19
CA ASN A 583 19.17 -29.32 16.67
C ASN A 583 18.35 -30.02 15.56
N PHE A 584 19.02 -30.47 14.48
CA PHE A 584 18.35 -31.12 13.35
C PHE A 584 19.18 -32.30 12.80
N ASP A 585 18.86 -33.51 13.27
CA ASP A 585 19.64 -34.73 12.98
C ASP A 585 19.63 -35.14 11.51
N ALA A 586 18.54 -34.89 10.78
CA ALA A 586 18.48 -35.25 9.36
C ALA A 586 19.55 -34.51 8.53
N ALA A 587 19.76 -33.22 8.81
CA ALA A 587 20.83 -32.44 8.20
C ALA A 587 22.21 -32.86 8.71
N ARG A 588 22.35 -33.19 10.00
CA ARG A 588 23.59 -33.73 10.56
C ARG A 588 24.05 -35.00 9.84
N TRP A 589 23.14 -35.97 9.66
CA TRP A 589 23.45 -37.22 8.96
C TRP A 589 23.74 -37.00 7.48
N CYS A 590 23.14 -35.99 6.85
CA CYS A 590 23.54 -35.56 5.51
C CYS A 590 24.97 -35.03 5.49
N GLY A 591 25.34 -34.16 6.43
CA GLY A 591 26.72 -33.68 6.59
C GLY A 591 27.73 -34.81 6.84
N VAL A 592 27.37 -35.86 7.58
CA VAL A 592 28.23 -37.04 7.77
C VAL A 592 28.47 -37.77 6.46
N ARG A 593 27.42 -37.99 5.65
CA ARG A 593 27.55 -38.65 4.33
C ARG A 593 28.41 -37.86 3.35
N ASP A 594 28.39 -36.52 3.44
CA ASP A 594 29.15 -35.63 2.56
C ASP A 594 30.56 -35.30 3.11
N SER A 595 31.02 -35.99 4.16
CA SER A 595 32.28 -35.72 4.87
C SER A 595 32.46 -34.25 5.28
N ALA A 596 31.37 -33.59 5.69
CA ALA A 596 31.38 -32.16 6.04
C ALA A 596 32.39 -31.83 7.14
N HIS A 597 32.54 -32.71 8.13
CA HIS A 597 33.46 -32.55 9.25
C HIS A 597 34.94 -32.60 8.81
N GLU A 598 35.31 -33.46 7.86
CA GLU A 598 36.66 -33.51 7.29
C GLU A 598 36.95 -32.26 6.46
N LYS A 599 35.98 -31.80 5.66
CA LYS A 599 36.11 -30.58 4.87
C LYS A 599 36.25 -29.33 5.76
N LEU A 600 35.44 -29.23 6.82
CA LEU A 600 35.51 -28.13 7.78
C LEU A 600 36.79 -28.13 8.62
N TYR A 601 37.41 -29.30 8.87
CA TYR A 601 38.68 -29.40 9.59
C TYR A 601 39.78 -28.53 8.95
N SER A 602 39.77 -28.40 7.62
CA SER A 602 40.73 -27.54 6.91
C SER A 602 40.65 -26.07 7.30
N LEU A 603 39.48 -25.58 7.71
CA LEU A 603 39.26 -24.19 8.11
C LEU A 603 39.85 -23.86 9.48
N LEU A 604 40.13 -24.86 10.33
CA LEU A 604 40.75 -24.64 11.66
C LEU A 604 42.17 -24.06 11.55
N ASN A 605 42.83 -24.24 10.41
CA ASN A 605 44.14 -23.68 10.11
C ASN A 605 44.06 -22.44 9.19
N ASP A 606 42.86 -21.86 8.97
CA ASP A 606 42.71 -20.67 8.13
C ASP A 606 43.50 -19.50 8.75
N PRO A 607 44.22 -18.68 7.95
CA PRO A 607 44.96 -17.53 8.45
C PRO A 607 44.07 -16.52 9.18
N LEU A 608 42.79 -16.42 8.83
CA LEU A 608 41.86 -15.47 9.43
C LEU A 608 41.11 -16.08 10.62
N PRO A 609 41.27 -15.51 11.83
CA PRO A 609 40.58 -15.95 13.03
C PRO A 609 39.06 -15.97 12.96
N GLU A 610 38.44 -15.18 12.09
CA GLU A 610 36.99 -15.18 11.90
C GLU A 610 36.47 -16.41 11.14
N VAL A 611 37.33 -17.06 10.34
CA VAL A 611 37.00 -18.26 9.57
C VAL A 611 37.23 -19.53 10.40
N ARG A 612 38.25 -19.51 11.26
CA ARG A 612 38.47 -20.54 12.29
C ARG A 612 37.33 -20.53 13.30
#